data_AF-A0A5R2N266-F1
#
_entry.id   AF-A0A5R2N266-F1
#
_cell.length_a   1.000
_cell.length_b   1.000
_cell.length_c   1.000
_cell.angle_alpha   90.00
_cell.angle_beta   90.00
_cell.angle_gamma   90.00
#
_symmetry.space_group_name_H-M   'P 1'
#
loop_
_entity.id
_entity.type
_entity.pdbx_description
1 polymer ?
#
loop_
_entity_poly.entity_id
_entity_poly.type
_entity_poly.pdbx_seq_one_letter_code
_entity_poly.pdbx_strand_id
1 'polypeptide(L)'
;PVFAHLEGICHLYIDRSAELDMAVRIAVNAKMRRTGVCGAAETLLVDRAVATTHLVPILDALRAAGCEIHADAEVVKLFFDAKPATDADWVTEYLDAIIAVKLVDGISGAIDHIETFSSHHTEAIVAEDGQAVERFFNEIDSAILLHNASTQF
;
A
#
# COMPACT_ATOMS: atom_id res chain seq x y z
N PRO A 1 -14.51 17.75 -23.24
CA PRO A 1 -14.26 16.72 -22.21
C PRO A 1 -13.42 15.58 -22.79
N VAL A 2 -12.21 15.38 -22.26
CA VAL A 2 -11.40 14.18 -22.53
C VAL A 2 -11.64 13.23 -21.37
N PHE A 3 -12.10 12.02 -21.66
CA PHE A 3 -12.06 10.91 -20.71
C PHE A 3 -10.75 10.18 -20.98
N ALA A 4 -9.79 10.29 -20.05
CA ALA A 4 -8.55 9.54 -20.07
C ALA A 4 -8.56 8.55 -18.90
N HIS A 5 -8.02 7.35 -19.12
CA HIS A 5 -7.45 6.54 -18.04
C HIS A 5 -6.23 7.28 -17.49
N LEU A 6 -6.30 7.64 -16.22
CA LEU A 6 -5.17 8.15 -15.43
C LEU A 6 -4.23 6.98 -15.12
N GLU A 7 -2.96 7.29 -14.83
CA GLU A 7 -2.03 6.34 -14.20
C GLU A 7 -2.67 5.78 -12.92
N GLY A 8 -2.33 4.54 -12.57
CA GLY A 8 -2.92 3.77 -11.48
C GLY A 8 -1.99 3.59 -10.27
N ILE A 9 -1.35 4.66 -9.81
CA ILE A 9 -0.50 4.62 -8.61
C ILE A 9 -1.41 4.55 -7.38
N CYS A 10 -1.76 3.33 -6.98
CA CYS A 10 -2.65 3.00 -5.87
C CYS A 10 -1.87 2.59 -4.62
N HIS A 11 -2.33 2.98 -3.43
CA HIS A 11 -1.72 2.62 -2.16
C HIS A 11 -2.63 1.73 -1.32
N LEU A 12 -1.98 0.86 -0.54
CA LEU A 12 -2.59 0.15 0.58
C LEU A 12 -1.89 0.56 1.87
N TYR A 13 -2.63 1.14 2.80
CA TYR A 13 -2.15 1.49 4.13
C TYR A 13 -2.60 0.48 5.18
N ILE A 14 -1.64 -0.05 5.94
CA ILE A 14 -1.86 -0.93 7.10
C ILE A 14 -1.69 -0.11 8.37
N ASP A 15 -2.81 0.22 9.01
CA ASP A 15 -2.83 0.97 10.26
C ASP A 15 -2.39 0.10 11.45
N ARG A 16 -1.98 0.76 12.55
CA ARG A 16 -1.62 0.07 13.79
C ARG A 16 -2.73 -0.81 14.39
N SER A 17 -3.99 -0.51 14.08
CA SER A 17 -5.16 -1.25 14.55
C SER A 17 -5.56 -2.40 13.63
N ALA A 18 -4.88 -2.58 12.50
CA ALA A 18 -5.20 -3.63 11.55
C ALA A 18 -5.17 -5.03 12.20
N GLU A 19 -6.09 -5.89 11.79
CA GLU A 19 -5.99 -7.32 12.06
C GLU A 19 -5.02 -7.95 11.07
N LEU A 20 -4.07 -8.75 11.58
CA LEU A 20 -2.94 -9.27 10.82
C LEU A 20 -3.37 -10.18 9.65
N ASP A 21 -4.24 -11.15 9.91
CA ASP A 21 -4.64 -12.12 8.88
C ASP A 21 -5.40 -11.43 7.73
N MET A 22 -6.23 -10.43 8.07
CA MET A 22 -6.91 -9.57 7.11
C MET A 22 -5.91 -8.72 6.31
N ALA A 23 -4.95 -8.07 6.97
CA ALA A 23 -3.92 -7.27 6.31
C ALA A 23 -3.12 -8.10 5.29
N VAL A 24 -2.69 -9.30 5.67
CA VAL A 24 -1.99 -10.24 4.78
C VAL A 24 -2.85 -10.60 3.56
N ARG A 25 -4.10 -11.00 3.77
CA ARG A 25 -5.01 -11.39 2.69
C ARG A 25 -5.29 -10.23 1.73
N ILE A 26 -5.54 -9.04 2.26
CA ILE A 26 -5.84 -7.85 1.45
C ILE A 26 -4.60 -7.42 0.68
N ALA A 27 -3.41 -7.35 1.30
CA ALA A 27 -2.18 -6.97 0.61
C ALA A 27 -1.85 -7.88 -0.57
N VAL A 28 -1.92 -9.20 -0.37
CA VAL A 28 -1.70 -10.17 -1.46
C VAL A 28 -2.75 -9.99 -2.56
N ASN A 29 -4.03 -9.79 -2.20
CA ASN A 29 -5.07 -9.61 -3.22
C ASN A 29 -4.91 -8.30 -4.00
N ALA A 30 -4.60 -7.20 -3.30
CA ALA A 30 -4.46 -5.86 -3.87
C ALA A 30 -3.32 -5.79 -4.89
N LYS A 31 -2.23 -6.53 -4.68
CA LYS A 31 -1.13 -6.59 -5.64
C LYS A 31 -1.23 -7.73 -6.65
N MET A 32 -1.50 -8.94 -6.18
CA MET A 32 -1.24 -10.17 -6.94
C MET A 32 -2.46 -10.76 -7.63
N ARG A 33 -3.68 -10.21 -7.44
CA ARG A 33 -4.88 -10.73 -8.12
C ARG A 33 -4.77 -10.56 -9.64
N ARG A 34 -4.45 -9.35 -10.09
CA ARG A 34 -4.05 -9.00 -11.46
C ARG A 34 -3.04 -7.86 -11.38
N THR A 35 -1.83 -8.09 -11.86
CA THR A 35 -0.73 -7.12 -11.73
C THR A 35 -0.77 -6.03 -12.80
N GLY A 36 -1.20 -6.36 -14.02
CA GLY A 36 -1.24 -5.43 -15.16
C GLY A 36 -2.51 -4.59 -15.29
N VAL A 37 -3.09 -4.13 -14.17
CA VAL A 37 -4.27 -3.24 -14.17
C VAL A 37 -4.03 -2.04 -13.26
N CYS A 38 -4.63 -0.89 -13.60
CA CYS A 38 -4.45 0.38 -12.88
C CYS A 38 -5.01 0.41 -11.45
N GLY A 39 -5.74 -0.62 -11.02
CA GLY A 39 -6.20 -0.78 -9.63
C GLY A 39 -5.29 -1.65 -8.77
N ALA A 40 -4.21 -2.19 -9.33
CA ALA A 40 -3.24 -2.96 -8.54
C ALA A 40 -2.52 -2.02 -7.57
N ALA A 41 -2.35 -2.43 -6.32
CA ALA A 41 -1.59 -1.64 -5.35
C ALA A 41 -0.12 -1.53 -5.80
N GLU A 42 0.40 -0.33 -5.97
CA GLU A 42 1.80 -0.09 -6.35
C GLU A 42 2.68 0.23 -5.15
N THR A 43 2.06 0.75 -4.07
CA THR A 43 2.74 1.06 -2.82
C THR A 43 2.02 0.47 -1.61
N LEU A 44 2.76 -0.22 -0.74
CA LEU A 44 2.32 -0.68 0.58
C LEU A 44 2.91 0.23 1.67
N LEU A 45 2.05 0.90 2.41
CA LEU A 45 2.41 1.70 3.57
C LEU A 45 2.05 0.94 4.84
N VAL A 46 2.97 0.86 5.79
CA VAL A 46 2.73 0.17 7.07
C VAL A 46 3.05 1.12 8.22
N ASP A 47 2.13 1.25 9.19
CA ASP A 47 2.39 2.05 10.40
C ASP A 47 3.61 1.46 11.14
N ARG A 48 4.57 2.34 11.48
CA ARG A 48 5.79 1.95 12.21
C ARG A 48 5.48 1.23 13.53
N ALA A 49 4.33 1.49 14.15
CA ALA A 49 3.88 0.83 15.38
C ALA A 49 3.66 -0.70 15.23
N VAL A 50 3.41 -1.18 14.00
CA VAL A 50 3.20 -2.59 13.69
C VAL A 50 4.30 -3.20 12.82
N ALA A 51 5.42 -2.50 12.66
CA ALA A 51 6.56 -2.98 11.87
C ALA A 51 7.10 -4.34 12.35
N THR A 52 7.05 -4.63 13.66
CA THR A 52 7.54 -5.90 14.23
C THR A 52 6.52 -7.03 14.21
N THR A 53 5.24 -6.73 13.99
CA THR A 53 4.13 -7.70 14.07
C THR A 53 3.52 -8.00 12.71
N HIS A 54 3.41 -7.00 11.82
CA HIS A 54 2.66 -7.12 10.55
C HIS A 54 3.55 -7.12 9.31
N LEU A 55 4.64 -6.33 9.32
CA LEU A 55 5.45 -6.12 8.11
C LEU A 55 5.97 -7.45 7.54
N VAL A 56 6.73 -8.22 8.32
CA VAL A 56 7.36 -9.46 7.84
C VAL A 56 6.31 -10.48 7.33
N PRO A 57 5.23 -10.80 8.06
CA PRO A 57 4.19 -11.69 7.54
C PRO A 57 3.56 -11.24 6.20
N ILE A 58 3.32 -9.94 6.03
CA ILE A 58 2.76 -9.40 4.78
C ILE A 58 3.77 -9.55 3.63
N LEU A 59 5.03 -9.17 3.87
CA LEU A 59 6.09 -9.26 2.86
C LEU A 59 6.42 -10.70 2.49
N ASP A 60 6.43 -11.63 3.45
CA ASP A 60 6.61 -13.04 3.17
C ASP A 60 5.47 -13.60 2.30
N ALA A 61 4.23 -13.21 2.56
CA ALA A 61 3.09 -13.65 1.76
C ALA A 61 3.13 -13.08 0.32
N LEU A 62 3.51 -11.81 0.16
CA LEU A 62 3.70 -11.20 -1.16
C LEU A 62 4.84 -11.88 -1.93
N ARG A 63 5.99 -12.09 -1.29
CA ARG A 63 7.13 -12.81 -1.87
C ARG A 63 6.76 -14.24 -2.26
N ALA A 64 6.05 -14.96 -1.39
CA ALA A 64 5.59 -16.32 -1.68
C ALA A 64 4.62 -16.38 -2.87
N ALA A 65 3.86 -15.31 -3.14
CA ALA A 65 3.03 -15.16 -4.34
C ALA A 65 3.83 -14.78 -5.60
N GLY A 66 5.13 -14.52 -5.48
CA GLY A 66 6.02 -14.14 -6.59
C GLY A 66 6.21 -12.64 -6.77
N CYS A 67 5.87 -11.82 -5.78
CA CYS A 67 6.08 -10.37 -5.82
C CYS A 67 7.56 -10.02 -5.52
N GLU A 68 8.16 -9.20 -6.37
CA GLU A 68 9.38 -8.46 -6.06
C GLU A 68 9.04 -7.27 -5.16
N ILE A 69 9.87 -7.02 -4.14
CA ILE A 69 9.63 -6.01 -3.13
C ILE A 69 10.75 -4.99 -3.19
N HIS A 70 10.40 -3.73 -3.45
CA HIS A 70 11.28 -2.58 -3.32
C HIS A 70 10.92 -1.86 -2.03
N ALA A 71 11.88 -1.55 -1.16
CA ALA A 71 11.55 -1.02 0.15
C ALA A 71 12.52 0.02 0.67
N ASP A 72 12.02 0.89 1.54
CA ASP A 72 12.85 1.90 2.20
C ASP A 72 13.94 1.27 3.10
N ALA A 73 14.87 2.11 3.55
CA ALA A 73 16.01 1.66 4.34
C ALA A 73 15.63 1.08 5.71
N GLU A 74 14.44 1.37 6.25
CA GLU A 74 13.98 0.77 7.52
C GLU A 74 13.42 -0.62 7.25
N VAL A 75 12.60 -0.79 6.22
CA VAL A 75 12.04 -2.08 5.81
C VAL A 75 13.14 -3.05 5.40
N VAL A 76 14.15 -2.61 4.63
CA VAL A 76 15.29 -3.48 4.23
C VAL A 76 16.05 -4.04 5.43
N LYS A 77 16.10 -3.32 6.57
CA LYS A 77 16.72 -3.84 7.80
C LYS A 77 15.90 -4.94 8.46
N LEU A 78 14.58 -4.95 8.25
CA LEU A 78 13.64 -5.92 8.82
C LEU A 78 13.38 -7.09 7.88
N PHE A 79 13.54 -6.88 6.56
CA PHE A 79 13.27 -7.86 5.51
C PHE A 79 14.39 -7.82 4.45
N PHE A 80 15.37 -8.71 4.60
CA PHE A 80 16.60 -8.71 3.79
C PHE A 80 16.42 -9.11 2.32
N ASP A 81 15.29 -9.73 1.98
CA ASP A 81 14.94 -10.13 0.62
C ASP A 81 14.41 -8.94 -0.22
N ALA A 82 14.14 -7.78 0.40
CA ALA A 82 13.72 -6.58 -0.32
C ALA A 82 14.91 -5.90 -1.02
N LYS A 83 14.66 -5.36 -2.23
CA LYS A 83 15.58 -4.45 -2.90
C LYS A 83 15.41 -3.04 -2.32
N PRO A 84 16.48 -2.24 -2.21
CA PRO A 84 16.34 -0.84 -1.79
C PRO A 84 15.50 -0.04 -2.80
N ALA A 85 14.46 0.62 -2.31
CA ALA A 85 13.69 1.59 -3.08
C ALA A 85 14.47 2.90 -3.26
N THR A 86 14.18 3.57 -4.36
CA THR A 86 14.64 4.89 -4.77
C THR A 86 13.45 5.84 -4.89
N ASP A 87 13.69 7.13 -5.12
CA ASP A 87 12.61 8.10 -5.29
C ASP A 87 11.72 7.80 -6.52
N ALA A 88 12.25 7.08 -7.52
CA ALA A 88 11.49 6.67 -8.69
C ALA A 88 10.40 5.65 -8.34
N ASP A 89 10.62 4.82 -7.32
CA ASP A 89 9.71 3.75 -6.96
C ASP A 89 8.38 4.28 -6.40
N TRP A 90 8.37 5.48 -5.81
CA TRP A 90 7.16 6.10 -5.25
C TRP A 90 6.24 6.69 -6.32
N VAL A 91 6.76 6.98 -7.52
CA VAL A 91 6.01 7.58 -8.64
C VAL A 91 5.78 6.60 -9.79
N THR A 92 6.09 5.31 -9.60
CA THR A 92 6.03 4.31 -10.66
C THR A 92 4.76 3.47 -10.55
N GLU A 93 3.96 3.45 -11.62
CA GLU A 93 2.98 2.40 -11.86
C GLU A 93 3.68 1.22 -12.54
N TYR A 94 3.93 0.13 -11.81
CA TYR A 94 4.73 -0.99 -12.31
C TYR A 94 3.97 -1.84 -13.31
N LEU A 95 2.65 -2.03 -13.11
CA LEU A 95 1.83 -2.97 -13.89
C LEU A 95 2.39 -4.41 -13.95
N ASP A 96 3.17 -4.78 -12.93
CA ASP A 96 3.86 -6.07 -12.82
C ASP A 96 3.83 -6.56 -11.36
N ALA A 97 4.37 -7.75 -11.08
CA ALA A 97 4.53 -8.32 -9.75
C ALA A 97 5.65 -7.63 -8.95
N ILE A 98 5.60 -6.29 -8.85
CA ILE A 98 6.54 -5.44 -8.13
C ILE A 98 5.74 -4.51 -7.22
N ILE A 99 6.19 -4.29 -5.99
CA ILE A 99 5.55 -3.35 -5.06
C ILE A 99 6.61 -2.55 -4.28
N ALA A 100 6.35 -1.25 -4.12
CA ALA A 100 7.13 -0.39 -3.25
C ALA A 100 6.61 -0.46 -1.81
N VAL A 101 7.48 -0.45 -0.80
CA VAL A 101 7.10 -0.61 0.62
C VAL A 101 7.78 0.43 1.49
N LYS A 102 7.00 1.09 2.34
CA LYS A 102 7.49 2.14 3.25
C LYS A 102 6.88 2.02 4.64
N LEU A 103 7.68 2.27 5.67
CA LEU A 103 7.16 2.51 7.02
C LEU A 103 6.75 3.99 7.16
N VAL A 104 5.56 4.23 7.72
CA VAL A 104 5.02 5.58 7.90
C VAL A 104 4.67 5.87 9.37
N ASP A 105 4.65 7.15 9.71
CA ASP A 105 4.29 7.67 11.04
C ASP A 105 2.76 7.73 11.23
N GLY A 106 2.15 6.55 11.29
CA GLY A 106 0.70 6.38 11.40
C GLY A 106 -0.10 7.04 10.29
N ILE A 107 -1.38 7.27 10.57
CA ILE A 107 -2.34 7.75 9.56
C ILE A 107 -1.93 9.08 8.93
N SER A 108 -1.33 10.01 9.69
CA SER A 108 -0.85 11.27 9.11
C SER A 108 0.28 11.04 8.10
N GLY A 109 1.27 10.19 8.43
CA GLY A 109 2.35 9.87 7.49
C GLY A 109 1.87 9.09 6.27
N ALA A 110 0.79 8.29 6.41
CA ALA A 110 0.15 7.63 5.29
C ALA A 110 -0.53 8.63 4.35
N ILE A 111 -1.34 9.54 4.90
CA ILE A 111 -2.02 10.60 4.13
C ILE A 111 -1.00 11.48 3.41
N ASP A 112 0.04 11.95 4.12
CA ASP A 112 1.09 12.79 3.52
C ASP A 112 1.77 12.10 2.33
N HIS A 113 2.03 10.79 2.42
CA HIS A 113 2.62 10.02 1.33
C HIS A 113 1.64 9.89 0.15
N ILE A 114 0.40 9.50 0.43
CA ILE A 114 -0.63 9.30 -0.59
C ILE A 114 -0.89 10.61 -1.35
N GLU A 115 -1.10 11.72 -0.65
CA GLU A 115 -1.34 13.03 -1.29
C GLU A 115 -0.13 13.56 -2.07
N THR A 116 1.07 13.03 -1.81
CA THR A 116 2.28 13.39 -2.57
C THR A 116 2.45 12.55 -3.84
N PHE A 117 2.11 11.26 -3.79
CA PHE A 117 2.52 10.28 -4.81
C PHE A 117 1.37 9.58 -5.53
N SER A 118 0.16 9.68 -5.00
CA SER A 118 -1.02 9.07 -5.61
C SER A 118 -1.36 9.69 -6.95
N SER A 119 -1.89 8.84 -7.83
CA SER A 119 -2.59 9.24 -9.05
C SER A 119 -4.04 9.66 -8.80
N HIS A 120 -4.49 9.61 -7.54
CA HIS A 120 -5.85 9.79 -7.06
C HIS A 120 -6.85 8.76 -7.64
N HIS A 121 -6.37 7.56 -7.99
CA HIS A 121 -7.19 6.48 -8.56
C HIS A 121 -7.93 5.67 -7.48
N THR A 122 -7.21 4.88 -6.68
CA THR A 122 -7.80 4.03 -5.64
C THR A 122 -6.86 3.88 -4.46
N GLU A 123 -7.34 4.20 -3.27
CA GLU A 123 -6.57 4.11 -2.03
C GLU A 123 -7.33 3.26 -1.02
N ALA A 124 -6.61 2.41 -0.29
CA ALA A 124 -7.21 1.51 0.68
C ALA A 124 -6.53 1.60 2.04
N ILE A 125 -7.34 1.52 3.10
CA ILE A 125 -6.89 1.38 4.48
C ILE A 125 -7.35 0.05 5.07
N VAL A 126 -6.45 -0.65 5.75
CA VAL A 126 -6.77 -1.78 6.64
C VAL A 126 -6.63 -1.31 8.08
N ALA A 127 -7.75 -1.22 8.81
CA ALA A 127 -7.80 -0.67 10.16
C ALA A 127 -9.07 -1.12 10.90
N GLU A 128 -9.01 -1.14 12.23
CA GLU A 128 -10.16 -1.29 13.12
C GLU A 128 -10.48 0.02 13.89
N ASP A 129 -9.53 0.95 13.95
CA ASP A 129 -9.72 2.27 14.57
C ASP A 129 -10.56 3.17 13.66
N GLY A 130 -11.80 3.43 14.09
CA GLY A 130 -12.72 4.31 13.39
C GLY A 130 -12.20 5.73 13.17
N GLN A 131 -11.33 6.25 14.05
CA GLN A 131 -10.74 7.58 13.85
C GLN A 131 -9.73 7.59 12.71
N ALA A 132 -8.88 6.55 12.59
CA ALA A 132 -7.95 6.42 11.49
C ALA A 132 -8.69 6.28 10.15
N VAL A 133 -9.77 5.49 10.13
CA VAL A 133 -10.63 5.33 8.94
C VAL A 133 -11.31 6.65 8.58
N GLU A 134 -11.91 7.35 9.54
CA GLU A 134 -12.56 8.64 9.29
C GLU A 134 -11.58 9.67 8.71
N ARG A 135 -10.36 9.75 9.24
CA ARG A 135 -9.31 10.62 8.71
C ARG A 135 -8.93 10.23 7.29
N PHE A 136 -8.68 8.95 7.03
CA PHE A 136 -8.34 8.45 5.69
C PHE A 136 -9.40 8.86 4.65
N PHE A 137 -10.68 8.73 5.00
CA PHE A 137 -11.80 9.04 4.08
C PHE A 137 -12.08 10.53 3.91
N ASN A 138 -11.68 11.38 4.87
CA ASN A 138 -11.93 12.81 4.83
C ASN A 138 -10.73 13.63 4.33
N GLU A 139 -9.51 13.09 4.41
CA GLU A 139 -8.27 13.81 4.14
C GLU A 139 -7.60 13.38 2.82
N ILE A 140 -8.04 12.29 2.17
CA ILE A 140 -7.52 11.84 0.87
C ILE A 140 -8.55 12.11 -0.23
N ASP A 141 -8.15 12.80 -1.30
CA ASP A 141 -9.03 13.10 -2.44
C ASP A 141 -8.79 12.13 -3.61
N SER A 142 -9.26 10.89 -3.49
CA SER A 142 -9.15 9.88 -4.57
C SER A 142 -10.50 9.45 -5.10
N ALA A 143 -10.55 9.00 -6.36
CA ALA A 143 -11.79 8.56 -7.00
C ALA A 143 -12.47 7.40 -6.24
N ILE A 144 -11.69 6.51 -5.62
CA ILE A 144 -12.18 5.40 -4.82
C ILE A 144 -11.36 5.31 -3.52
N LEU A 145 -12.06 5.30 -2.38
CA LEU A 145 -11.48 5.00 -1.08
C LEU A 145 -12.12 3.73 -0.52
N LEU A 146 -11.28 2.84 0.00
CA LEU A 146 -11.71 1.53 0.49
C LEU A 146 -11.25 1.31 1.93
N HIS A 147 -12.13 0.71 2.73
CA HIS A 147 -11.85 0.29 4.10
C HIS A 147 -11.93 -1.23 4.17
N ASN A 148 -10.87 -1.88 4.64
CA ASN A 148 -10.78 -3.34 4.82
C ASN A 148 -11.15 -4.11 3.54
N ALA A 149 -10.77 -3.57 2.37
CA ALA A 149 -10.98 -4.16 1.07
C ALA A 149 -9.78 -3.93 0.14
N SER A 150 -9.65 -4.82 -0.85
CA SER A 150 -8.61 -4.76 -1.88
C SER A 150 -8.85 -3.60 -2.85
N THR A 151 -7.79 -2.90 -3.26
CA THR A 151 -7.85 -1.85 -4.31
C THR A 151 -8.38 -2.38 -5.65
N GLN A 152 -8.36 -3.70 -5.84
CA GLN A 152 -8.93 -4.38 -7.01
C GLN A 152 -10.37 -4.87 -6.78
N PHE A 153 -11.27 -4.13 -6.13
CA PHE A 153 -12.66 -4.55 -5.86
C PHE A 153 -13.41 -5.01 -7.13
#